data_AF-A0A7V1Q4M6-F1
#
_entry.id   AF-A0A7V1Q4M6-F1
#
_cell.length_a   1.000
_cell.length_b   1.000
_cell.length_c   1.000
_cell.angle_alpha   90.00
_cell.angle_beta   90.00
_cell.angle_gamma   90.00
#
_symmetry.space_group_name_H-M   'P 1'
#
loop_
_entity.id
_entity.type
_entity.pdbx_description
1 polymer ?
#
loop_
_entity_poly.entity_id
_entity_poly.type
_entity_poly.pdbx_seq_one_letter_code
_entity_poly.pdbx_strand_id
1 'polypeptide(L)'
;MHRPACAEAVGRVNLLLNRYAREVTALQQAPADVVLVDSVTGKVWDGAAYTDCQSKLYEALSFTGLKVGFISERQLEEGVLPTAPVLFVANQRHLSDRALQTLQNYRGRVVFVGDGHLLTHDEYGQAREHQLAPAARVPFTYGKGSARDLWQSLRKALPEWGLKPRVELQDEAGNPVWGVVWRTAEIGGKVVVNLCNYRQDEMRFRLLRDGKPVRHRAPDGTVWSRGAVTLKSLETALLVVE
;
A
#
# COMPACT_ATOMS: atom_id res chain seq x y z
N MET A 1 23.31 21.72 -20.64
CA MET A 1 22.45 21.12 -19.58
C MET A 1 21.48 22.19 -19.09
N HIS A 2 20.18 22.11 -19.44
CA HIS A 2 19.25 23.25 -19.29
C HIS A 2 18.51 23.34 -17.93
N ARG A 3 18.78 22.43 -16.98
CA ARG A 3 18.17 22.43 -15.63
C ARG A 3 19.19 22.04 -14.55
N PRO A 4 20.17 22.90 -14.22
CA PRO A 4 21.27 22.56 -13.30
C PRO A 4 20.77 22.15 -11.91
N ALA A 5 19.73 22.81 -11.39
CA ALA A 5 19.13 22.47 -10.10
C ALA A 5 18.57 21.03 -10.06
N CYS A 6 18.01 20.52 -11.17
CA CYS A 6 17.53 19.13 -11.23
C CYS A 6 18.69 18.13 -11.19
N ALA A 7 19.80 18.43 -11.89
CA ALA A 7 20.98 17.58 -11.87
C ALA A 7 21.63 17.54 -10.48
N GLU A 8 21.74 18.69 -9.82
CA GLU A 8 22.22 18.79 -8.45
C GLU A 8 21.33 18.00 -7.47
N ALA A 9 20.00 18.15 -7.58
CA ALA A 9 19.05 17.44 -6.72
C ALA A 9 19.20 15.92 -6.85
N VAL A 10 19.33 15.40 -8.08
CA VAL A 10 19.60 13.97 -8.33
C VAL A 10 20.93 13.55 -7.71
N GLY A 11 21.99 14.36 -7.84
CA GLY A 11 23.29 14.07 -7.21
C GLY A 11 23.20 14.00 -5.68
N ARG A 12 22.54 14.98 -5.05
CA ARG A 12 22.31 15.01 -3.59
C ARG A 12 21.51 13.81 -3.12
N VAL A 13 20.43 13.45 -3.83
CA VAL A 13 19.61 12.28 -3.49
C VAL A 13 20.46 11.00 -3.55
N ASN A 14 21.27 10.80 -4.60
CA ASN A 14 22.14 9.63 -4.68
C ASN A 14 23.16 9.55 -3.52
N LEU A 15 23.74 10.69 -3.11
CA LEU A 15 24.61 10.72 -1.93
C LEU A 15 23.87 10.33 -0.64
N LEU A 16 22.63 10.78 -0.46
CA LEU A 16 21.80 10.40 0.69
C LEU A 16 21.39 8.92 0.64
N LEU A 17 21.01 8.39 -0.53
CA LEU A 17 20.68 6.98 -0.69
C LEU A 17 21.89 6.08 -0.38
N ASN A 18 23.09 6.47 -0.80
CA ASN A 18 24.32 5.75 -0.47
C ASN A 18 24.64 5.84 1.03
N ARG A 19 24.46 7.02 1.64
CA ARG A 19 24.70 7.23 3.07
C ARG A 19 23.73 6.43 3.95
N TYR A 20 22.47 6.32 3.54
CA TYR A 20 21.41 5.61 4.25
C TYR A 20 21.06 4.26 3.59
N ALA A 21 22.04 3.62 2.96
CA ALA A 21 21.82 2.42 2.17
C ALA A 21 21.20 1.28 3.00
N ARG A 22 21.55 1.16 4.29
CA ARG A 22 20.98 0.14 5.18
C ARG A 22 19.49 0.39 5.42
N GLU A 23 19.13 1.63 5.74
CA GLU A 23 17.77 2.09 5.96
C GLU A 23 16.89 1.89 4.72
N VAL A 24 17.39 2.33 3.58
CA VAL A 24 16.68 2.21 2.30
C VAL A 24 16.54 0.74 1.89
N THR A 25 17.60 -0.07 2.07
CA THR A 25 17.55 -1.51 1.76
C THR A 25 16.51 -2.23 2.62
N ALA A 26 16.44 -1.93 3.91
CA ALA A 26 15.44 -2.54 4.79
C ALA A 26 14.00 -2.16 4.37
N LEU A 27 13.76 -0.90 4.00
CA LEU A 27 12.48 -0.47 3.45
C LEU A 27 12.13 -1.18 2.13
N GLN A 28 13.12 -1.37 1.26
CA GLN A 28 12.94 -2.11 0.00
C GLN A 28 12.66 -3.60 0.22
N GLN A 29 13.36 -4.23 1.16
CA GLN A 29 13.26 -5.67 1.44
C GLN A 29 12.15 -6.07 2.40
N ALA A 30 11.54 -5.11 3.11
CA ALA A 30 10.41 -5.39 4.01
C ALA A 30 9.33 -6.23 3.27
N PRO A 31 8.74 -7.26 3.89
CA PRO A 31 7.68 -8.03 3.24
C PRO A 31 6.46 -7.14 2.98
N ALA A 32 5.66 -7.50 1.98
CA ALA A 32 4.37 -6.85 1.77
C ALA A 32 3.41 -7.24 2.91
N ASP A 33 2.72 -6.25 3.48
CA ASP A 33 1.67 -6.47 4.47
C ASP A 33 0.36 -6.89 3.78
N VAL A 34 0.15 -6.42 2.54
CA VAL A 34 -1.01 -6.72 1.71
C VAL A 34 -0.59 -6.89 0.25
N VAL A 35 -1.32 -7.71 -0.50
CA VAL A 35 -1.01 -7.96 -1.91
C VAL A 35 -2.24 -7.75 -2.79
N LEU A 36 -2.07 -7.14 -3.97
CA LEU A 36 -3.12 -7.01 -4.98
C LEU A 36 -2.86 -8.01 -6.11
N VAL A 37 -3.93 -8.60 -6.65
CA VAL A 37 -3.83 -9.39 -7.88
C VAL A 37 -3.64 -8.45 -9.07
N ASP A 38 -2.57 -8.67 -9.85
CA ASP A 38 -2.37 -8.06 -11.15
C ASP A 38 -2.68 -9.05 -12.27
N SER A 39 -3.82 -8.87 -12.92
CA SER A 39 -4.37 -9.82 -13.89
C SER A 39 -4.40 -9.25 -15.28
N VAL A 40 -3.81 -10.00 -16.22
CA VAL A 40 -3.90 -9.67 -17.65
C VAL A 40 -5.31 -9.96 -18.14
N THR A 41 -5.91 -11.06 -17.68
CA THR A 41 -7.30 -11.43 -17.99
C THR A 41 -8.27 -10.33 -17.57
N GLY A 42 -8.13 -9.81 -16.34
CA GLY A 42 -8.92 -8.68 -15.84
C GLY A 42 -8.72 -7.41 -16.69
N LYS A 43 -7.48 -7.09 -17.08
CA LYS A 43 -7.22 -5.94 -17.97
C LYS A 43 -7.88 -6.08 -19.34
N VAL A 44 -7.94 -7.29 -19.90
CA VAL A 44 -8.52 -7.55 -21.22
C VAL A 44 -10.04 -7.58 -21.17
N TRP A 45 -10.63 -8.33 -20.24
CA TRP A 45 -12.07 -8.54 -20.18
C TRP A 45 -12.83 -7.48 -19.38
N ASP A 46 -12.31 -7.08 -18.22
CA ASP A 46 -12.97 -6.14 -17.31
C ASP A 46 -12.56 -4.69 -17.59
N GLY A 47 -11.41 -4.49 -18.24
CA GLY A 47 -10.97 -3.23 -18.80
C GLY A 47 -10.87 -2.10 -17.77
N ALA A 48 -11.49 -0.96 -18.08
CA ALA A 48 -11.40 0.25 -17.27
C ALA A 48 -11.95 0.09 -15.85
N ALA A 49 -12.95 -0.79 -15.66
CA ALA A 49 -13.55 -1.01 -14.36
C ALA A 49 -12.58 -1.69 -13.37
N TYR A 50 -11.78 -2.62 -13.88
CA TYR A 50 -10.70 -3.28 -13.14
C TYR A 50 -9.56 -2.30 -12.85
N THR A 51 -9.02 -1.64 -13.88
CA THR A 51 -7.84 -0.77 -13.73
C THR A 51 -8.10 0.46 -12.86
N ASP A 52 -9.29 1.05 -12.93
CA ASP A 52 -9.72 2.16 -12.07
C ASP A 52 -9.79 1.73 -10.60
N CYS A 53 -10.43 0.58 -10.33
CA CYS A 53 -10.53 0.04 -8.97
C CYS A 53 -9.14 -0.31 -8.40
N GLN A 54 -8.32 -1.01 -9.18
CA GLN A 54 -6.98 -1.43 -8.76
C GLN A 54 -6.08 -0.22 -8.45
N SER A 55 -6.11 0.81 -9.30
CA SER A 55 -5.31 2.03 -9.11
C SER A 55 -5.73 2.80 -7.85
N LYS A 56 -7.05 3.00 -7.66
CA LYS A 56 -7.59 3.69 -6.48
C LYS A 56 -7.40 2.89 -5.20
N LEU A 57 -7.47 1.56 -5.27
CA LEU A 57 -7.18 0.67 -4.15
C LEU A 57 -5.70 0.76 -3.76
N TYR A 58 -4.78 0.73 -4.73
CA TYR A 58 -3.35 0.90 -4.48
C TYR A 58 -3.06 2.27 -3.85
N GLU A 59 -3.66 3.34 -4.35
CA GLU A 59 -3.55 4.69 -3.78
C GLU A 59 -4.07 4.71 -2.34
N ALA A 60 -5.28 4.19 -2.11
CA ALA A 60 -5.90 4.12 -0.79
C ALA A 60 -5.00 3.38 0.23
N LEU A 61 -4.52 2.19 -0.13
CA LEU A 61 -3.64 1.40 0.73
C LEU A 61 -2.29 2.08 0.97
N SER A 62 -1.74 2.78 -0.02
CA SER A 62 -0.46 3.52 0.12
C SER A 62 -0.51 4.61 1.18
N PHE A 63 -1.70 5.13 1.51
CA PHE A 63 -1.94 6.10 2.57
C PHE A 63 -2.36 5.47 3.91
N THR A 64 -2.14 4.16 4.10
CA THR A 64 -2.39 3.46 5.38
C THR A 64 -1.12 3.13 6.15
N GLY A 65 0.06 3.32 5.55
CA GLY A 65 1.35 2.92 6.14
C GLY A 65 1.73 1.46 5.95
N LEU A 66 0.83 0.66 5.39
CA LEU A 66 1.07 -0.74 5.02
C LEU A 66 1.88 -0.82 3.73
N LYS A 67 2.79 -1.79 3.65
CA LYS A 67 3.52 -2.09 2.43
C LYS A 67 2.65 -2.91 1.49
N VAL A 68 2.33 -2.30 0.34
CA VAL A 68 1.54 -2.93 -0.72
C VAL A 68 2.46 -3.67 -1.69
N GLY A 69 2.14 -4.94 -1.95
CA GLY A 69 2.76 -5.77 -2.98
C GLY A 69 1.77 -6.15 -4.09
N PHE A 70 2.28 -6.82 -5.11
CA PHE A 70 1.49 -7.38 -6.19
C PHE A 70 1.85 -8.84 -6.39
N ILE A 71 0.85 -9.64 -6.78
CA ILE A 71 1.04 -10.98 -7.32
C ILE A 71 0.41 -11.01 -8.70
N SER A 72 1.19 -11.39 -9.71
CA SER A 72 0.65 -11.48 -11.06
C SER A 72 -0.20 -12.73 -11.21
N GLU A 73 -1.19 -12.67 -12.09
CA GLU A 73 -1.99 -13.82 -12.49
C GLU A 73 -1.10 -14.98 -12.96
N ARG A 74 -0.04 -14.67 -13.72
CA ARG A 74 0.95 -15.68 -14.13
C ARG A 74 1.63 -16.37 -12.95
N GLN A 75 2.01 -15.62 -11.91
CA GLN A 75 2.58 -16.23 -10.70
C GLN A 75 1.57 -17.17 -10.04
N LEU A 76 0.29 -16.80 -9.99
CA LEU A 76 -0.76 -17.68 -9.48
C LEU A 76 -0.94 -18.92 -10.37
N GLU A 77 -0.89 -18.80 -11.70
CA GLU A 77 -0.95 -19.93 -12.64
C GLU A 77 0.21 -20.92 -12.49
N GLU A 78 1.37 -20.42 -12.08
CA GLU A 78 2.58 -21.18 -11.76
C GLU A 78 2.52 -21.80 -10.35
N GLY A 79 1.46 -21.56 -9.58
CA GLY A 79 1.26 -22.12 -8.24
C GLY A 79 1.92 -21.31 -7.12
N VAL A 80 2.42 -20.11 -7.41
CA VAL A 80 3.01 -19.23 -6.40
C VAL A 80 1.90 -18.68 -5.51
N LEU A 81 1.99 -18.95 -4.21
CA LEU A 81 1.06 -18.42 -3.22
C LEU A 81 1.54 -17.06 -2.69
N PRO A 82 0.63 -16.10 -2.44
CA PRO A 82 0.96 -14.85 -1.77
C PRO A 82 1.51 -15.12 -0.36
N THR A 83 2.53 -14.35 0.05
CA THR A 83 3.12 -14.45 1.40
C THR A 83 2.47 -13.52 2.42
N ALA A 84 1.79 -12.46 1.96
CA ALA A 84 1.06 -11.55 2.82
C ALA A 84 -0.17 -12.25 3.44
N PRO A 85 -0.68 -11.78 4.59
CA PRO A 85 -1.88 -12.33 5.21
C PRO A 85 -3.19 -11.95 4.49
N VAL A 86 -3.20 -10.86 3.71
CA VAL A 86 -4.39 -10.36 3.01
C VAL A 86 -4.09 -10.12 1.54
N LEU A 87 -4.92 -10.71 0.68
CA LEU A 87 -4.91 -10.53 -0.77
C LEU A 87 -6.19 -9.80 -1.20
N PHE A 88 -6.05 -8.79 -2.04
CA PHE A 88 -7.16 -8.04 -2.61
C PHE A 88 -7.38 -8.38 -4.08
N VAL A 89 -8.65 -8.54 -4.45
CA VAL A 89 -9.13 -8.68 -5.82
C VAL A 89 -9.96 -7.44 -6.16
N ALA A 90 -9.48 -6.62 -7.09
CA ALA A 90 -10.05 -5.31 -7.40
C ALA A 90 -10.98 -5.37 -8.62
N ASN A 91 -12.29 -5.41 -8.38
CA ASN A 91 -13.37 -5.33 -9.37
C ASN A 91 -13.17 -6.25 -10.58
N GLN A 92 -12.61 -7.44 -10.32
CA GLN A 92 -12.19 -8.39 -11.33
C GLN A 92 -13.22 -9.51 -11.45
N ARG A 93 -13.83 -9.66 -12.63
CA ARG A 93 -14.79 -10.74 -12.90
C ARG A 93 -14.14 -11.92 -13.58
N HIS A 94 -13.10 -11.68 -14.38
CA HIS A 94 -12.41 -12.70 -15.16
C HIS A 94 -11.01 -12.95 -14.60
N LEU A 95 -10.69 -14.21 -14.35
CA LEU A 95 -9.38 -14.68 -13.92
C LEU A 95 -9.17 -16.08 -14.50
N SER A 96 -7.94 -16.47 -14.79
CA SER A 96 -7.69 -17.83 -15.30
C SER A 96 -8.03 -18.93 -14.30
N ASP A 97 -8.47 -20.09 -14.81
CA ASP A 97 -8.80 -21.27 -14.00
C ASP A 97 -7.63 -21.71 -13.11
N ARG A 98 -6.44 -21.71 -13.69
CA ARG A 98 -5.21 -22.10 -12.99
C ARG A 98 -4.90 -21.13 -11.85
N ALA A 99 -5.03 -19.82 -12.07
CA ALA A 99 -4.84 -18.84 -11.01
C ALA A 99 -5.89 -18.99 -9.90
N LEU A 100 -7.15 -19.25 -10.24
CA LEU A 100 -8.21 -19.46 -9.26
C LEU A 100 -7.94 -20.71 -8.39
N GLN A 101 -7.49 -21.82 -9.00
CA GLN A 101 -7.12 -23.04 -8.27
C GLN A 101 -6.02 -22.77 -7.24
N THR A 102 -5.02 -21.96 -7.59
CA THR A 102 -3.98 -21.54 -6.64
C THR A 102 -4.56 -20.67 -5.53
N LEU A 103 -5.45 -19.73 -5.84
CA LEU A 103 -6.12 -18.89 -4.83
C LEU A 103 -7.01 -19.70 -3.87
N GLN A 104 -7.60 -20.82 -4.31
CA GLN A 104 -8.36 -21.71 -3.42
C GLN A 104 -7.48 -22.37 -2.36
N ASN A 105 -6.19 -22.57 -2.65
CA ASN A 105 -5.22 -23.12 -1.70
C ASN A 105 -4.58 -22.06 -0.79
N TYR A 106 -4.81 -20.78 -1.06
CA TYR A 106 -4.28 -19.69 -0.25
C TYR A 106 -4.98 -19.65 1.12
N ARG A 107 -4.17 -19.70 2.19
CA ARG A 107 -4.65 -19.75 3.59
C ARG A 107 -4.92 -18.37 4.19
N GLY A 108 -4.49 -17.30 3.52
CA GLY A 108 -4.74 -15.95 3.96
C GLY A 108 -6.16 -15.47 3.61
N ARG A 109 -6.42 -14.21 3.89
CA ARG A 109 -7.72 -13.59 3.66
C ARG A 109 -7.81 -13.07 2.23
N VAL A 110 -8.80 -13.53 1.46
CA VAL A 110 -9.14 -12.95 0.16
C VAL A 110 -10.24 -11.91 0.35
N VAL A 111 -9.96 -10.66 -0.01
CA VAL A 111 -10.88 -9.53 0.09
C VAL A 111 -11.26 -9.06 -1.29
N PHE A 112 -12.56 -9.00 -1.55
CA PHE A 112 -13.09 -8.46 -2.80
C PHE A 112 -13.35 -6.96 -2.65
N VAL A 113 -12.85 -6.16 -3.58
CA VAL A 113 -13.07 -4.71 -3.63
C VAL A 113 -13.79 -4.40 -4.91
N GLY A 114 -14.99 -3.84 -4.87
CA GLY A 114 -15.80 -3.68 -6.06
C GLY A 114 -17.25 -4.04 -5.85
N ASP A 115 -18.07 -3.69 -6.83
CA ASP A 115 -19.48 -4.02 -6.85
C ASP A 115 -19.73 -5.31 -7.63
N GLY A 116 -20.74 -6.07 -7.21
CA GLY A 116 -21.19 -7.28 -7.89
C GLY A 116 -20.41 -8.55 -7.55
N HIS A 117 -20.50 -9.52 -8.45
CA HIS A 117 -19.83 -10.81 -8.32
C HIS A 117 -18.50 -10.78 -9.05
N LEU A 118 -17.42 -11.04 -8.29
CA LEU A 118 -16.06 -11.09 -8.78
C LEU A 118 -15.64 -12.55 -8.98
N LEU A 119 -14.64 -12.77 -9.84
CA LEU A 119 -14.10 -14.09 -10.18
C LEU A 119 -15.19 -15.09 -10.63
N THR A 120 -16.12 -14.61 -11.47
CA THR A 120 -17.26 -15.39 -11.95
C THR A 120 -17.00 -16.07 -13.29
N HIS A 121 -16.00 -15.62 -14.04
CA HIS A 121 -15.68 -16.14 -15.37
C HIS A 121 -14.21 -16.56 -15.47
N ASP A 122 -13.91 -17.45 -16.40
CA ASP A 122 -12.56 -17.88 -16.75
C ASP A 122 -11.89 -16.93 -17.77
N GLU A 123 -10.68 -17.29 -18.23
CA GLU A 123 -9.93 -16.53 -19.21
C GLU A 123 -10.55 -16.50 -20.62
N TYR A 124 -11.51 -17.39 -20.90
CA TYR A 124 -12.24 -17.51 -22.16
C TYR A 124 -13.65 -16.89 -22.08
N GLY A 125 -14.00 -16.27 -20.95
CA GLY A 125 -15.32 -15.66 -20.74
C GLY A 125 -16.43 -16.67 -20.43
N GLN A 126 -16.10 -17.91 -20.08
CA GLN A 126 -17.08 -18.91 -19.65
C GLN A 126 -17.42 -18.73 -18.18
N ALA A 127 -18.70 -18.87 -17.84
CA ALA A 127 -19.15 -18.77 -16.46
C ALA A 127 -18.66 -19.97 -15.63
N ARG A 128 -18.22 -19.70 -14.41
CA ARG A 128 -17.74 -20.72 -13.47
C ARG A 128 -18.90 -21.31 -12.68
N GLU A 129 -18.92 -22.63 -12.58
CA GLU A 129 -19.84 -23.33 -11.67
C GLU A 129 -19.45 -23.10 -10.19
N HIS A 130 -18.15 -23.06 -9.90
CA HIS A 130 -17.62 -22.90 -8.55
C HIS A 130 -16.91 -21.55 -8.40
N GLN A 131 -17.39 -20.73 -7.46
CA GLN A 131 -16.85 -19.41 -7.17
C GLN A 131 -16.09 -19.39 -5.85
N LEU A 132 -15.00 -18.62 -5.80
CA LEU A 132 -14.29 -18.36 -4.56
C LEU A 132 -15.12 -17.40 -3.69
N ALA A 133 -15.48 -17.84 -2.49
CA ALA A 133 -16.13 -16.97 -1.51
C ALA A 133 -15.08 -16.04 -0.88
N PRO A 134 -15.28 -14.71 -0.91
CA PRO A 134 -14.37 -13.79 -0.25
C PRO A 134 -14.60 -13.83 1.26
N ALA A 135 -13.53 -13.60 2.02
CA ALA A 135 -13.62 -13.47 3.47
C ALA A 135 -14.15 -12.08 3.90
N ALA A 136 -14.02 -11.06 3.06
CA ALA A 136 -14.64 -9.76 3.26
C ALA A 136 -14.89 -9.05 1.91
N ARG A 137 -15.78 -8.07 1.93
CA ARG A 137 -16.09 -7.22 0.78
C ARG A 137 -15.95 -5.75 1.15
N VAL A 138 -15.29 -4.97 0.30
CA VAL A 138 -15.22 -3.51 0.39
C VAL A 138 -15.93 -2.94 -0.84
N PRO A 139 -16.98 -2.13 -0.67
CA PRO A 139 -17.76 -1.62 -1.80
C PRO A 139 -16.91 -0.66 -2.64
N PHE A 140 -17.09 -0.72 -3.96
CA PHE A 140 -16.49 0.24 -4.88
C PHE A 140 -17.25 0.25 -6.21
N THR A 141 -17.79 1.42 -6.56
CA THR A 141 -18.49 1.61 -7.83
C THR A 141 -17.59 2.30 -8.84
N TYR A 142 -17.35 1.64 -9.98
CA TYR A 142 -16.60 2.23 -11.09
C TYR A 142 -17.17 3.60 -11.51
N GLY A 143 -16.28 4.57 -11.73
CA GLY A 143 -16.64 5.94 -12.14
C GLY A 143 -17.25 6.82 -11.04
N LYS A 144 -17.57 6.27 -9.86
CA LYS A 144 -18.13 7.02 -8.73
C LYS A 144 -17.24 6.97 -7.48
N GLY A 145 -16.67 5.81 -7.17
CA GLY A 145 -15.82 5.62 -6.01
C GLY A 145 -14.49 6.35 -6.15
N SER A 146 -14.01 6.96 -5.07
CA SER A 146 -12.69 7.58 -4.98
C SER A 146 -11.71 6.73 -4.15
N ALA A 147 -10.41 6.96 -4.34
CA ALA A 147 -9.38 6.37 -3.47
C ALA A 147 -9.56 6.79 -2.00
N ARG A 148 -10.08 8.00 -1.75
CA ARG A 148 -10.33 8.50 -0.40
C ARG A 148 -11.48 7.75 0.29
N ASP A 149 -12.54 7.40 -0.42
CA ASP A 149 -13.66 6.61 0.11
C ASP A 149 -13.20 5.18 0.46
N LEU A 150 -12.41 4.59 -0.45
CA LEU A 150 -11.76 3.30 -0.21
C LEU A 150 -10.87 3.36 1.03
N TRP A 151 -10.04 4.38 1.16
CA TRP A 151 -9.18 4.55 2.33
C TRP A 151 -9.94 4.71 3.64
N GLN A 152 -11.03 5.46 3.65
CA GLN A 152 -11.90 5.57 4.82
C GLN A 152 -12.48 4.21 5.22
N SER A 153 -12.90 3.40 4.24
CA SER A 153 -13.44 2.07 4.45
C SER A 153 -12.36 1.10 4.94
N LEU A 154 -11.20 1.09 4.29
CA LEU A 154 -10.06 0.23 4.62
C LEU A 154 -9.50 0.54 6.01
N ARG A 155 -9.40 1.81 6.39
CA ARG A 155 -8.93 2.17 7.74
C ARG A 155 -9.78 1.58 8.87
N LYS A 156 -11.07 1.35 8.62
CA LYS A 156 -11.96 0.70 9.59
C LYS A 156 -11.80 -0.82 9.55
N ALA A 157 -11.66 -1.39 8.35
CA ALA A 157 -11.65 -2.85 8.16
C ALA A 157 -10.29 -3.52 8.42
N LEU A 158 -9.17 -2.86 8.09
CA LEU A 158 -7.81 -3.43 8.22
C LEU A 158 -7.50 -3.91 9.65
N PRO A 159 -7.82 -3.17 10.73
CA PRO A 159 -7.60 -3.65 12.10
C PRO A 159 -8.37 -4.93 12.43
N GLU A 160 -9.60 -5.09 11.92
CA GLU A 160 -10.41 -6.31 12.09
C GLU A 160 -9.78 -7.52 11.40
N TRP A 161 -8.87 -7.28 10.46
CA TRP A 161 -8.13 -8.32 9.75
C TRP A 161 -6.73 -8.54 10.35
N GLY A 162 -6.44 -7.93 11.50
CA GLY A 162 -5.15 -8.01 12.18
C GLY A 162 -4.05 -7.19 11.50
N LEU A 163 -4.41 -6.29 10.58
CA LEU A 163 -3.46 -5.43 9.88
C LEU A 163 -3.39 -4.07 10.56
N LYS A 164 -2.18 -3.71 11.02
CA LYS A 164 -1.90 -2.41 11.62
C LYS A 164 -0.52 -1.95 11.18
N PRO A 165 -0.35 -0.72 10.68
CA PRO A 165 0.98 -0.19 10.39
C PRO A 165 1.78 -0.04 11.69
N ARG A 166 3.09 -0.26 11.62
CA ARG A 166 3.99 -0.09 12.79
C ARG A 166 4.00 1.33 13.33
N VAL A 167 3.78 2.30 12.44
CA VAL A 167 3.68 3.72 12.75
C VAL A 167 2.43 4.27 12.09
N GLU A 168 1.66 5.04 12.85
CA GLU A 168 0.46 5.75 12.39
C GLU A 168 0.74 7.27 12.32
N LEU A 169 0.04 7.95 11.42
CA LEU A 169 0.09 9.40 11.29
C LEU A 169 -1.22 10.03 11.78
N GLN A 170 -1.12 11.03 12.64
CA GLN A 170 -2.26 11.86 13.04
C GLN A 170 -1.96 13.35 12.87
N ASP A 171 -2.93 14.11 12.40
CA ASP A 171 -2.86 15.57 12.37
C ASP A 171 -2.96 16.17 13.79
N GLU A 172 -2.91 17.49 13.89
CA GLU A 172 -2.96 18.17 15.20
C GLU A 172 -4.30 17.98 15.93
N ALA A 173 -5.39 17.74 15.19
CA ALA A 173 -6.71 17.47 15.71
C ALA A 173 -6.92 15.99 16.06
N GLY A 174 -5.91 15.13 15.87
CA GLY A 174 -5.96 13.70 16.14
C GLY A 174 -6.61 12.88 15.02
N ASN A 175 -6.89 13.49 13.86
CA ASN A 175 -7.45 12.78 12.72
C ASN A 175 -6.35 12.04 11.96
N PRO A 176 -6.69 10.91 11.33
CA PRO A 176 -5.81 10.24 10.39
C PRO A 176 -5.42 11.12 9.20
N VAL A 177 -4.17 10.98 8.77
CA VAL A 177 -3.61 11.78 7.68
C VAL A 177 -3.84 11.10 6.33
N TRP A 178 -4.44 11.83 5.39
CA TRP A 178 -4.54 11.46 3.97
C TRP A 178 -3.50 12.21 3.13
N GLY A 179 -3.00 11.57 2.07
CA GLY A 179 -2.12 12.21 1.08
C GLY A 179 -0.64 12.22 1.45
N VAL A 180 -0.25 11.63 2.59
CA VAL A 180 1.15 11.34 2.93
C VAL A 180 1.36 9.85 2.77
N VAL A 181 2.27 9.42 1.90
CA VAL A 181 2.69 8.01 1.83
C VAL A 181 3.77 7.81 2.88
N TRP A 182 3.64 6.73 3.65
CA TRP A 182 4.73 6.31 4.52
C TRP A 182 4.93 4.80 4.50
N ARG A 183 6.17 4.40 4.73
CA ARG A 183 6.57 2.99 4.82
C ARG A 183 7.49 2.81 6.00
N THR A 184 7.39 1.65 6.63
CA THR A 184 8.20 1.31 7.81
C THR A 184 9.03 0.06 7.56
N ALA A 185 10.19 0.00 8.21
CA ALA A 185 11.02 -1.19 8.28
C ALA A 185 11.71 -1.25 9.64
N GLU A 186 12.23 -2.43 10.00
CA GLU A 186 12.97 -2.63 11.24
C GLU A 186 14.44 -2.87 10.97
N ILE A 187 15.30 -2.19 11.74
CA ILE A 187 16.76 -2.33 11.66
C ILE A 187 17.33 -2.24 13.07
N GLY A 188 17.96 -3.33 13.53
CA GLY A 188 18.61 -3.37 14.85
C GLY A 188 17.67 -3.01 15.99
N GLY A 189 16.41 -3.47 15.95
CA GLY A 189 15.37 -3.19 16.96
C GLY A 189 14.76 -1.79 16.89
N LYS A 190 15.20 -0.93 15.96
CA LYS A 190 14.62 0.40 15.71
C LYS A 190 13.72 0.36 14.50
N VAL A 191 12.71 1.23 14.48
CA VAL A 191 11.83 1.39 13.33
C VAL A 191 12.31 2.58 12.51
N VAL A 192 12.50 2.34 11.21
CA VAL A 192 12.78 3.38 10.22
C VAL A 192 11.49 3.69 9.47
N VAL A 193 11.23 4.96 9.23
CA VAL A 193 10.03 5.46 8.55
C VAL A 193 10.46 6.35 7.39
N ASN A 194 10.05 6.01 6.17
CA ASN A 194 10.13 6.91 5.02
C ASN A 194 8.78 7.58 4.81
N LEU A 195 8.76 8.89 4.58
CA LEU A 195 7.57 9.73 4.44
C LEU A 195 7.69 10.56 3.16
N CYS A 196 6.58 10.74 2.46
CA CYS A 196 6.48 11.66 1.32
C CYS A 196 5.11 12.32 1.30
N ASN A 197 5.06 13.65 1.25
CA ASN A 197 3.83 14.39 1.11
C ASN A 197 3.43 14.52 -0.36
N TYR A 198 2.36 13.83 -0.78
CA TYR A 198 1.82 13.91 -2.14
C TYR A 198 0.71 14.97 -2.29
N ARG A 199 0.38 15.70 -1.22
CA ARG A 199 -0.54 16.84 -1.32
C ARG A 199 0.17 18.06 -1.91
N GLN A 200 -0.64 18.99 -2.43
CA GLN A 200 -0.15 20.27 -2.95
C GLN A 200 0.14 21.29 -1.83
N ASP A 201 -0.40 21.05 -0.63
CA ASP A 201 -0.21 21.87 0.56
C ASP A 201 0.75 21.24 1.58
N GLU A 202 1.28 22.08 2.47
CA GLU A 202 2.12 21.64 3.59
C GLU A 202 1.30 20.79 4.57
N MET A 203 1.91 19.71 5.04
CA MET A 203 1.30 18.77 5.97
C MET A 203 2.08 18.73 7.28
N ARG A 204 1.35 18.86 8.39
CA ARG A 204 1.90 18.78 9.74
C ARG A 204 1.19 17.69 10.54
N PHE A 205 1.95 16.73 11.06
CA PHE A 205 1.40 15.54 11.72
C PHE A 205 2.36 14.95 12.76
N ARG A 206 1.84 14.12 13.66
CA ARG A 206 2.62 13.36 14.64
C ARG A 206 2.75 11.91 14.20
N LEU A 207 3.86 11.29 14.59
CA LEU A 207 4.08 9.86 14.45
C LEU A 207 3.62 9.16 15.73
N LEU A 208 2.86 8.08 15.58
CA LEU A 208 2.37 7.28 16.70
C LEU A 208 2.79 5.83 16.54
N ARG A 209 3.10 5.17 17.65
CA ARG A 209 3.26 3.73 17.76
C ARG A 209 2.36 3.25 18.89
N ASP A 210 1.49 2.30 18.58
CA ASP A 210 0.50 1.79 19.54
C ASP A 210 -0.35 2.88 20.21
N GLY A 211 -0.77 3.86 19.40
CA GLY A 211 -1.59 4.99 19.84
C GLY A 211 -0.85 6.03 20.67
N LYS A 212 0.46 5.90 20.86
CA LYS A 212 1.27 6.85 21.64
C LYS A 212 2.23 7.62 20.73
N PRO A 213 2.39 8.95 20.92
CA PRO A 213 3.39 9.73 20.20
C PRO A 213 4.81 9.19 20.43
N VAL A 214 5.58 9.04 19.36
CA VAL A 214 6.97 8.56 19.42
C VAL A 214 7.99 9.68 19.24
N ARG A 215 9.22 9.43 19.70
CA ARG A 215 10.36 10.28 19.33
C ARG A 215 10.83 9.91 17.94
N HIS A 216 11.33 10.90 17.21
CA HIS A 216 11.94 10.70 15.91
C HIS A 216 13.20 11.54 15.72
N ARG A 217 14.08 11.09 14.83
CA ARG A 217 15.28 11.82 14.38
C ARG A 217 15.65 11.42 12.96
N ALA A 218 16.44 12.24 12.27
CA ALA A 218 17.12 11.79 11.06
C ALA A 218 18.08 10.63 11.40
N PRO A 219 18.34 9.68 10.49
CA PRO A 219 19.22 8.54 10.76
C PRO A 219 20.60 8.92 11.31
N ASP A 220 21.18 10.00 10.79
CA ASP A 220 22.45 10.58 11.20
C ASP A 220 22.36 11.64 12.30
N GLY A 221 21.15 12.13 12.61
CA GLY A 221 20.95 13.16 13.61
C GLY A 221 21.17 12.61 15.02
N THR A 222 21.77 13.37 15.93
CA THR A 222 21.91 12.95 17.35
C THR A 222 20.74 13.41 18.22
N VAL A 223 19.97 14.38 17.75
CA VAL A 223 18.88 15.01 18.48
C VAL A 223 17.56 14.34 18.16
N TRP A 224 16.86 13.90 19.20
CA TRP A 224 15.51 13.38 19.09
C TRP A 224 14.47 14.50 19.26
N SER A 225 13.46 14.50 18.39
CA SER A 225 12.28 15.36 18.48
C SER A 225 11.06 14.56 18.94
N ARG A 226 10.22 15.16 19.79
CA ARG A 226 8.85 14.68 20.11
C ARG A 226 7.77 15.47 19.38
N GLY A 227 8.16 16.45 18.56
CA GLY A 227 7.26 17.39 17.92
C GLY A 227 6.50 16.81 16.74
N ALA A 228 5.69 17.66 16.10
CA ALA A 228 5.14 17.34 14.80
C ALA A 228 6.23 17.31 13.73
N VAL A 229 6.05 16.45 12.73
CA VAL A 229 6.77 16.46 11.46
C VAL A 229 6.00 17.38 10.52
N THR A 230 6.70 18.29 9.86
CA THR A 230 6.15 19.16 8.82
C THR A 230 6.82 18.83 7.49
N LEU A 231 6.01 18.61 6.45
CA LEU A 231 6.47 18.33 5.09
C LEU A 231 5.75 19.25 4.10
N LYS A 232 6.50 20.01 3.30
CA LYS A 232 5.98 20.72 2.13
C LYS A 232 5.53 19.75 1.05
N SER A 233 4.84 20.25 0.03
CA SER A 233 4.46 19.45 -1.13
C SER A 233 5.68 18.76 -1.76
N LEU A 234 5.56 17.45 -1.99
CA LEU A 234 6.60 16.55 -2.52
C LEU A 234 7.86 16.44 -1.65
N GLU A 235 7.85 16.99 -0.44
CA GLU A 235 8.95 16.82 0.50
C GLU A 235 8.97 15.41 1.06
N THR A 236 10.19 14.87 1.23
CA THR A 236 10.43 13.54 1.77
C THR A 236 11.22 13.63 3.07
N ALA A 237 10.96 12.70 3.98
CA ALA A 237 11.75 12.54 5.19
C ALA A 237 12.01 11.06 5.46
N LEU A 238 13.26 10.75 5.79
CA LEU A 238 13.65 9.47 6.34
C LEU A 238 13.95 9.67 7.82
N LEU A 239 13.23 8.96 8.68
CA LEU A 239 13.31 9.11 10.13
C LEU A 239 13.53 7.76 10.81
N VAL A 240 14.21 7.77 11.94
CA VAL A 240 14.27 6.67 12.90
C VAL A 240 13.36 7.01 14.07
N VAL A 241 12.53 6.07 14.52
CA VAL A 241 11.59 6.26 15.62
C VAL A 241 11.86 5.32 16.79
N GLU A 242 11.57 5.80 18.00
CA GLU A 242 11.63 5.07 19.27
C GLU A 242 10.48 5.44 20.21
#